data_AF-A0A2J8ILX6-F1
#
_entry.id   AF-A0A2J8ILX6-F1
#
_cell.length_a   1.000
_cell.length_b   1.000
_cell.length_c   1.000
_cell.angle_alpha   90.00
_cell.angle_beta   90.00
_cell.angle_gamma   90.00
#
_symmetry.space_group_name_H-M   'P 1'
#
loop_
_entity.id
_entity.type
_entity.pdbx_description
1 polymer ?
#
loop_
_entity_poly.entity_id
_entity_poly.type
_entity_poly.pdbx_seq_one_letter_code
_entity_poly.pdbx_strand_id
1 'polypeptide(L)'
;SHIAEDVGRLVKKAKKTYQAYHMESVNAEAKLREAERQEEKRAGRSVPTTTAGATEAGPLRKSSLKKGGRLVEKLWPPQRPVAASSCAPVCWLQAGFLVHPPWWGAMCAPSTHQRQAKFMEHKLKCTKARNEYLLSLASVNAAVSNYYLHDVLDLMDCCDTGFHLALGQVLRSYTAAESRTQASQVQGLGSLEEA
;
A
#
# COMPACT_ATOMS: atom_id res chain seq x y z
N SER A 1 -0.97 -29.43 -2.93
CA SER A 1 -1.67 -29.42 -1.63
C SER A 1 -2.49 -28.15 -1.51
N HIS A 2 -3.76 -28.24 -1.11
CA HIS A 2 -4.68 -27.09 -0.95
C HIS A 2 -4.04 -25.90 -0.20
N ILE A 3 -3.24 -26.21 0.83
CA ILE A 3 -2.50 -25.24 1.65
C ILE A 3 -1.53 -24.39 0.81
N ALA A 4 -0.76 -25.00 -0.10
CA ALA A 4 0.20 -24.26 -0.93
C ALA A 4 -0.50 -23.33 -1.94
N GLU A 5 -1.65 -23.76 -2.47
CA GLU A 5 -2.48 -22.94 -3.36
C GLU A 5 -3.12 -21.76 -2.62
N ASP A 6 -3.61 -21.98 -1.40
CA ASP A 6 -4.18 -20.93 -0.55
C ASP A 6 -3.12 -19.89 -0.15
N VAL A 7 -1.93 -20.36 0.24
CA VAL A 7 -0.80 -19.49 0.59
C VAL A 7 -0.36 -18.65 -0.61
N GLY A 8 -0.26 -19.26 -1.80
CA GLY A 8 0.03 -18.53 -3.04
C GLY A 8 -1.06 -17.52 -3.40
N ARG A 9 -2.34 -17.85 -3.17
CA ARG A 9 -3.48 -16.94 -3.36
C ARG A 9 -3.45 -15.77 -2.38
N LEU A 10 -3.08 -16.03 -1.13
CA LEU A 10 -2.97 -15.02 -0.07
C LEU A 10 -1.91 -13.96 -0.42
N VAL A 11 -0.69 -14.39 -0.80
CA VAL A 11 0.38 -13.46 -1.19
C VAL A 11 -0.02 -12.64 -2.42
N LYS A 12 -0.63 -13.27 -3.43
CA LYS A 12 -1.12 -12.58 -4.62
C LYS A 12 -2.18 -11.53 -4.27
N LYS A 13 -3.13 -11.86 -3.39
CA LYS A 13 -4.16 -10.94 -2.91
C LYS A 13 -3.54 -9.78 -2.13
N ALA A 14 -2.64 -10.05 -1.18
CA ALA A 14 -1.98 -9.04 -0.37
C ALA A 14 -1.18 -8.05 -1.24
N LYS A 15 -0.42 -8.57 -2.22
CA LYS A 15 0.32 -7.75 -3.18
C LYS A 15 -0.61 -6.82 -3.98
N LYS A 16 -1.71 -7.34 -4.50
CA LYS A 16 -2.69 -6.55 -5.27
C LYS A 16 -3.31 -5.45 -4.42
N THR A 17 -3.68 -5.75 -3.18
CA THR A 17 -4.21 -4.78 -2.22
C THR A 17 -3.20 -3.67 -1.91
N TYR A 18 -1.94 -4.04 -1.66
CA TYR A 18 -0.86 -3.06 -1.47
C TYR A 18 -0.71 -2.13 -2.68
N GLN A 19 -0.69 -2.70 -3.90
CA GLN A 19 -0.57 -1.90 -5.13
C GLN A 19 -1.74 -0.93 -5.32
N ALA A 20 -2.97 -1.37 -5.02
CA ALA A 20 -4.14 -0.51 -5.08
C ALA A 20 -4.03 0.68 -4.12
N TYR A 21 -3.72 0.43 -2.84
CA TYR A 21 -3.56 1.51 -1.85
C TYR A 21 -2.34 2.39 -2.12
N HIS A 22 -1.27 1.83 -2.69
CA HIS A 22 -0.11 2.62 -3.10
C HIS A 22 -0.49 3.63 -4.19
N MET A 23 -1.24 3.19 -5.21
CA MET A 23 -1.77 4.06 -6.26
C MET A 23 -2.67 5.16 -5.68
N GLU A 24 -3.58 4.81 -4.76
CA GLU A 24 -4.45 5.79 -4.10
C GLU A 24 -3.67 6.83 -3.30
N SER A 25 -2.62 6.39 -2.58
CA SER A 25 -1.74 7.29 -1.81
C SER A 25 -1.00 8.26 -2.72
N VAL A 26 -0.45 7.79 -3.84
CA VAL A 26 0.25 8.64 -4.82
C VAL A 26 -0.71 9.64 -5.46
N ASN A 27 -1.93 9.21 -5.80
CA ASN A 27 -2.96 10.08 -6.34
C ASN A 27 -3.40 11.16 -5.32
N ALA A 28 -3.57 10.78 -4.04
CA ALA A 28 -3.89 11.72 -2.97
C ALA A 28 -2.76 12.74 -2.75
N GLU A 29 -1.50 12.31 -2.84
CA GLU A 29 -0.34 13.20 -2.77
C GLU A 29 -0.31 14.19 -3.94
N ALA A 30 -0.55 13.73 -5.17
CA ALA A 30 -0.60 14.60 -6.35
C ALA A 30 -1.69 15.67 -6.22
N LYS A 31 -2.87 15.30 -5.72
CA LYS A 31 -3.99 16.23 -5.44
C LYS A 31 -3.64 17.24 -4.34
N LEU A 32 -2.90 16.83 -3.32
CA LEU A 32 -2.43 17.72 -2.26
C LEU A 32 -1.43 18.74 -2.82
N ARG A 33 -0.43 18.30 -3.59
CA ARG A 33 0.57 19.19 -4.17
C ARG A 33 -0.02 20.19 -5.18
N GLU A 34 -1.02 19.77 -5.95
CA GLU A 34 -1.74 20.69 -6.83
C GLU A 34 -2.49 21.76 -6.03
N ALA A 35 -3.13 21.37 -4.92
CA ALA A 35 -3.85 22.29 -4.06
C ALA A 35 -2.93 23.30 -3.36
N GLU A 36 -1.77 22.85 -2.87
CA GLU A 36 -0.76 23.73 -2.25
C GLU A 36 -0.25 24.77 -3.26
N ARG A 37 0.03 24.37 -4.50
CA ARG A 37 0.42 25.31 -5.57
C ARG A 37 -0.67 26.32 -5.93
N GLN A 38 -1.94 25.95 -5.82
CA GLN A 38 -3.05 26.89 -6.03
C GLN A 38 -3.23 27.84 -4.85
N GLU A 39 -2.94 27.40 -3.63
CA GLU A 39 -2.96 28.25 -2.43
C GLU A 39 -1.86 29.31 -2.50
N GLU A 40 -0.63 28.94 -2.88
CA GLU A 40 0.48 29.90 -3.07
C GLU A 40 0.13 30.99 -4.10
N LYS A 41 -0.47 30.61 -5.23
CA LYS A 41 -0.90 31.56 -6.29
C LYS A 41 -2.01 32.50 -5.81
N ARG A 42 -2.87 32.07 -4.89
CA ARG A 42 -3.94 32.90 -4.30
C ARG A 42 -3.40 33.80 -3.20
N ALA A 43 -2.47 33.32 -2.38
CA ALA A 43 -1.82 34.07 -1.32
C ALA A 43 -0.89 35.19 -1.87
N GLY A 44 -0.30 35.00 -3.06
CA GLY A 44 0.53 36.02 -3.72
C GLY A 44 -0.26 37.17 -4.39
N ARG A 45 -1.59 37.08 -4.48
CA ARG A 45 -2.44 38.09 -5.15
C ARG A 45 -2.99 39.16 -4.18
N SER A 46 -2.76 39.04 -2.88
CA SER A 46 -3.33 39.92 -1.84
C SER A 46 -2.38 41.00 -1.31
N VAL A 47 -1.37 41.42 -2.07
CA VAL A 47 -0.56 42.62 -1.74
C VAL A 47 -1.10 43.79 -2.57
N PRO A 48 -1.72 44.83 -1.97
CA PRO A 48 -1.89 46.09 -2.66
C PRO A 48 -0.51 46.75 -2.75
N THR A 49 0.06 46.77 -3.95
CA THR A 49 1.21 47.64 -4.24
C THR A 49 0.71 49.09 -4.19
N THR A 50 0.79 49.70 -3.01
CA THR A 50 0.82 51.15 -2.88
C THR A 50 2.23 51.62 -3.21
N THR A 51 2.47 51.97 -4.48
CA THR A 51 3.65 52.75 -4.84
C THR A 51 3.36 54.21 -4.55
N ALA A 52 3.89 54.72 -3.45
CA ALA A 52 4.01 56.15 -3.19
C ALA A 52 5.45 56.58 -3.52
N GLY A 53 5.59 57.57 -4.40
CA GLY A 53 6.85 58.18 -4.78
C GLY A 53 6.59 59.35 -5.73
N ALA A 54 6.32 60.52 -5.16
CA ALA A 54 6.16 61.78 -5.88
C ALA A 54 7.53 62.41 -6.21
N THR A 55 7.69 63.05 -7.38
CA THR A 55 8.12 64.47 -7.54
C THR A 55 8.32 64.88 -9.02
N GLU A 56 7.62 65.95 -9.38
CA GLU A 56 7.99 67.10 -10.25
C GLU A 56 8.21 67.03 -11.79
N ALA A 57 7.61 68.06 -12.44
CA ALA A 57 7.85 68.71 -13.75
C ALA A 57 7.26 68.11 -15.07
N GLY A 58 6.31 68.84 -15.69
CA GLY A 58 5.55 68.50 -16.94
C GLY A 58 6.32 68.71 -18.28
N PRO A 59 5.68 68.79 -19.50
CA PRO A 59 4.26 69.08 -19.82
C PRO A 59 3.55 68.29 -21.00
N LEU A 60 2.21 68.22 -20.89
CA LEU A 60 1.12 68.31 -21.91
C LEU A 60 0.83 67.23 -23.02
N ARG A 61 -0.50 66.97 -23.12
CA ARG A 61 -1.35 66.32 -24.16
C ARG A 61 -1.67 64.84 -23.86
N LYS A 62 -2.93 64.36 -23.79
CA LYS A 62 -4.14 64.66 -24.60
C LYS A 62 -5.43 64.19 -23.87
N SER A 63 -6.46 65.04 -23.90
CA SER A 63 -7.92 64.78 -24.01
C SER A 63 -8.62 63.66 -23.19
N SER A 64 -9.55 64.06 -22.31
CA SER A 64 -11.03 63.94 -22.48
C SER A 64 -11.79 63.60 -21.18
N LEU A 65 -12.69 64.52 -20.78
CA LEU A 65 -14.03 64.40 -20.15
C LEU A 65 -14.34 63.15 -19.27
N LYS A 66 -15.05 63.19 -18.13
CA LYS A 66 -15.72 64.23 -17.30
C LYS A 66 -16.36 63.52 -16.08
N LYS A 67 -16.63 64.28 -15.00
CA LYS A 67 -17.55 64.00 -13.87
C LYS A 67 -17.09 62.91 -12.90
N GLY A 68 -16.95 63.10 -11.60
CA GLY A 68 -17.44 64.15 -10.70
C GLY A 68 -18.09 63.48 -9.48
N GLY A 69 -17.49 63.66 -8.29
CA GLY A 69 -18.22 63.74 -7.02
C GLY A 69 -18.44 62.47 -6.17
N ARG A 70 -17.52 62.32 -5.20
CA ARG A 70 -17.76 62.15 -3.74
C ARG A 70 -18.26 60.78 -3.17
N LEU A 71 -17.30 60.13 -2.50
CA LEU A 71 -17.31 59.65 -1.10
C LEU A 71 -18.54 58.86 -0.61
N VAL A 72 -18.36 57.55 -0.44
CA VAL A 72 -18.74 56.89 0.81
C VAL A 72 -17.73 55.78 1.12
N GLU A 73 -16.91 56.02 2.14
CA GLU A 73 -16.19 54.99 2.85
C GLU A 73 -17.19 53.97 3.39
N LYS A 74 -16.97 52.68 3.14
CA LYS A 74 -17.39 51.62 4.06
C LYS A 74 -16.29 50.59 4.15
N LEU A 75 -15.34 50.93 5.03
CA LEU A 75 -14.94 50.10 6.17
C LEU A 75 -15.00 48.59 5.93
N TRP A 76 -13.80 48.00 5.82
CA TRP A 76 -13.45 46.62 6.10
C TRP A 76 -14.49 45.84 6.93
N PRO A 77 -14.97 44.64 6.52
CA PRO A 77 -15.66 43.77 7.45
C PRO A 77 -14.63 43.00 8.29
N PRO A 78 -14.79 43.04 9.63
CA PRO A 78 -13.87 42.51 10.62
C PRO A 78 -14.09 41.01 10.87
N GLN A 79 -13.10 40.39 11.50
CA GLN A 79 -13.16 39.25 12.43
C GLN A 79 -14.16 38.10 12.13
N ARG A 80 -13.60 36.88 12.06
CA ARG A 80 -14.30 35.59 11.98
C ARG A 80 -15.35 35.44 13.09
N PRO A 81 -16.56 34.94 12.80
CA PRO A 81 -17.37 34.29 13.81
C PRO A 81 -16.93 32.82 13.96
N VAL A 82 -16.34 32.51 15.11
CA VAL A 82 -16.37 31.15 15.67
C VAL A 82 -17.76 30.94 16.23
N ALA A 83 -18.61 30.21 15.52
CA ALA A 83 -19.72 29.45 16.08
C ALA A 83 -20.35 28.58 14.99
N ALA A 84 -20.31 27.27 15.20
CA ALA A 84 -21.16 26.33 14.52
C ALA A 84 -22.63 26.67 14.77
N SER A 85 -23.45 26.70 13.73
CA SER A 85 -24.81 26.15 13.69
C SER A 85 -25.51 26.62 12.43
N SER A 86 -25.93 25.64 11.62
CA SER A 86 -26.96 25.74 10.59
C SER A 86 -26.78 26.84 9.52
N CYS A 87 -26.12 26.49 8.41
CA CYS A 87 -26.19 27.26 7.17
C CYS A 87 -26.80 26.38 6.07
N ALA A 88 -28.12 26.28 6.05
CA ALA A 88 -28.82 26.06 4.80
C ALA A 88 -28.61 27.32 3.94
N PRO A 89 -28.07 27.22 2.72
CA PRO A 89 -27.77 28.39 1.92
C PRO A 89 -29.10 28.98 1.46
N VAL A 90 -29.28 30.29 1.67
CA VAL A 90 -30.42 31.05 1.17
C VAL A 90 -30.43 30.93 -0.36
N CYS A 91 -31.28 30.04 -0.86
CA CYS A 91 -31.53 29.88 -2.29
C CYS A 91 -32.35 31.08 -2.75
N TRP A 92 -31.74 31.99 -3.50
CA TRP A 92 -32.49 33.02 -4.21
C TRP A 92 -33.26 32.35 -5.36
N LEU A 93 -34.53 32.04 -5.13
CA LEU A 93 -35.43 31.50 -6.15
C LEU A 93 -35.88 32.64 -7.08
N GLN A 94 -35.05 33.00 -8.05
CA GLN A 94 -35.50 33.85 -9.16
C GLN A 94 -35.98 32.92 -10.29
N ALA A 95 -37.29 32.87 -10.51
CA ALA A 95 -37.92 32.27 -11.70
C ALA A 95 -37.57 30.79 -12.00
N GLY A 96 -37.67 29.90 -11.00
CA GLY A 96 -37.83 28.45 -11.25
C GLY A 96 -36.63 27.69 -11.82
N PHE A 97 -35.49 28.34 -12.06
CA PHE A 97 -34.23 27.68 -12.35
C PHE A 97 -33.33 27.73 -11.12
N LEU A 98 -32.89 26.56 -10.65
CA LEU A 98 -31.88 26.44 -9.60
C LEU A 98 -30.52 26.87 -10.17
N VAL A 99 -30.32 28.18 -10.33
CA VAL A 99 -29.02 28.73 -10.74
C VAL A 99 -28.12 28.66 -9.52
N HIS A 100 -27.32 27.60 -9.43
CA HIS A 100 -26.17 27.58 -8.54
C HIS A 100 -25.23 28.73 -8.93
N PRO A 101 -24.89 29.64 -8.00
CA PRO A 101 -23.86 30.62 -8.22
C PRO A 101 -22.54 29.96 -8.67
N PRO A 102 -21.75 30.58 -9.56
CA PRO A 102 -20.46 30.03 -10.01
C PRO A 102 -19.47 29.72 -8.87
N TRP A 103 -19.64 30.40 -7.73
CA TRP A 103 -18.83 30.21 -6.53
C TRP A 103 -19.27 29.04 -5.65
N TRP A 104 -20.45 28.44 -5.89
CA TRP A 104 -20.95 27.32 -5.08
C TRP A 104 -20.07 26.07 -5.24
N GLY A 105 -19.49 25.86 -6.43
CA GLY A 105 -18.46 24.84 -6.65
C GLY A 105 -17.12 25.14 -5.98
N ALA A 106 -16.79 26.43 -5.76
CA ALA A 106 -15.55 26.84 -5.10
C ALA A 106 -15.64 26.75 -3.57
N MET A 107 -16.83 26.94 -3.00
CA MET A 107 -17.10 26.86 -1.55
C MET A 107 -17.09 25.41 -1.01
N CYS A 108 -17.31 24.41 -1.89
CA CYS A 108 -17.26 22.98 -1.54
C CYS A 108 -15.90 22.31 -1.83
N ALA A 109 -14.89 23.06 -2.30
CA ALA A 109 -13.56 22.49 -2.50
C ALA A 109 -12.91 22.19 -1.13
N PRO A 110 -12.47 20.94 -0.86
CA PRO A 110 -11.84 20.60 0.41
C PRO A 110 -10.60 21.46 0.62
N SER A 111 -10.45 22.01 1.82
CA SER A 111 -9.29 22.83 2.20
C SER A 111 -7.99 22.03 2.05
N THR A 112 -6.85 22.71 1.90
CA THR A 112 -5.53 22.08 1.84
C THR A 112 -5.27 21.18 3.05
N HIS A 113 -5.62 21.66 4.25
CA HIS A 113 -5.59 20.86 5.47
C HIS A 113 -6.45 19.58 5.39
N GLN A 114 -7.66 19.65 4.83
CA GLN A 114 -8.52 18.47 4.66
C GLN A 114 -7.96 17.49 3.61
N ARG A 115 -7.30 17.99 2.57
CA ARG A 115 -6.58 17.15 1.59
C ARG A 115 -5.36 16.48 2.22
N GLN A 116 -4.66 17.17 3.11
CA GLN A 116 -3.51 16.63 3.83
C GLN A 116 -3.93 15.50 4.78
N ALA A 117 -5.05 15.65 5.49
CA ALA A 117 -5.63 14.58 6.31
C ALA A 117 -5.95 13.33 5.47
N LYS A 118 -6.57 13.50 4.29
CA LYS A 118 -6.86 12.39 3.36
C LYS A 118 -5.59 11.70 2.86
N PHE A 119 -4.56 12.47 2.50
CA PHE A 119 -3.27 11.90 2.11
C PHE A 119 -2.67 11.05 3.23
N MET A 120 -2.66 11.55 4.47
CA MET A 120 -2.15 10.80 5.62
C MET A 120 -2.93 9.51 5.86
N GLU A 121 -4.25 9.52 5.67
CA GLU A 121 -5.09 8.33 5.75
C GLU A 121 -4.70 7.28 4.68
N HIS A 122 -4.58 7.67 3.41
CA HIS A 122 -4.18 6.76 2.35
C HIS A 122 -2.74 6.25 2.52
N LYS A 123 -1.82 7.10 2.99
CA LYS A 123 -0.45 6.70 3.32
C LYS A 123 -0.41 5.65 4.41
N LEU A 124 -1.25 5.79 5.44
CA LEU A 124 -1.39 4.80 6.50
C LEU A 124 -1.96 3.48 5.96
N LYS A 125 -3.02 3.51 5.14
CA LYS A 125 -3.59 2.31 4.50
C LYS A 125 -2.56 1.56 3.65
N CYS A 126 -1.82 2.31 2.81
CA CYS A 126 -0.72 1.78 2.00
C CYS A 126 0.35 1.11 2.87
N THR A 127 0.73 1.75 3.99
CA THR A 127 1.75 1.22 4.91
C THR A 127 1.29 -0.07 5.58
N LYS A 128 0.05 -0.10 6.08
CA LYS A 128 -0.54 -1.32 6.66
C LYS A 128 -0.57 -2.46 5.66
N ALA A 129 -1.08 -2.22 4.45
CA ALA A 129 -1.12 -3.23 3.40
C ALA A 129 0.27 -3.71 2.95
N ARG A 130 1.28 -2.83 2.96
CA ARG A 130 2.67 -3.21 2.71
C ARG A 130 3.17 -4.19 3.77
N ASN A 131 2.91 -3.91 5.05
CA ASN A 131 3.34 -4.76 6.16
C ASN A 131 2.66 -6.13 6.09
N GLU A 132 1.35 -6.19 5.82
CA GLU A 132 0.62 -7.45 5.60
C GLU A 132 1.21 -8.28 4.45
N TYR A 133 1.56 -7.62 3.34
CA TYR A 133 2.22 -8.28 2.21
C TYR A 133 3.60 -8.83 2.60
N LEU A 134 4.42 -8.05 3.32
CA LEU A 134 5.75 -8.49 3.75
C LEU A 134 5.69 -9.64 4.76
N LEU A 135 4.74 -9.60 5.69
CA LEU A 135 4.51 -10.69 6.65
C LEU A 135 4.07 -11.97 5.93
N SER A 136 3.12 -11.86 4.99
CA SER A 136 2.71 -12.99 4.17
C SER A 136 3.87 -13.53 3.33
N LEU A 137 4.68 -12.65 2.73
CA LEU A 137 5.83 -13.06 1.93
C LEU A 137 6.89 -13.78 2.79
N ALA A 138 7.16 -13.26 3.99
CA ALA A 138 8.11 -13.87 4.92
C ALA A 138 7.66 -15.26 5.37
N SER A 139 6.37 -15.44 5.67
CA SER A 139 5.85 -16.74 6.07
C SER A 139 5.93 -17.77 4.93
N VAL A 140 5.64 -17.37 3.69
CA VAL A 140 5.82 -18.26 2.52
C VAL A 140 7.28 -18.61 2.31
N ASN A 141 8.18 -17.64 2.39
CA ASN A 141 9.60 -17.88 2.19
C ASN A 141 10.15 -18.87 3.24
N ALA A 142 9.75 -18.70 4.50
CA ALA A 142 10.10 -19.64 5.57
C ALA A 142 9.52 -21.05 5.31
N ALA A 143 8.24 -21.15 4.92
CA ALA A 143 7.61 -22.43 4.63
C ALA A 143 8.29 -23.17 3.47
N VAL A 144 8.60 -22.46 2.38
CA VAL A 144 9.31 -23.03 1.23
C VAL A 144 10.73 -23.46 1.62
N SER A 145 11.43 -22.64 2.40
CA SER A 145 12.77 -22.99 2.88
C SER A 145 12.75 -24.26 3.73
N ASN A 146 11.81 -24.36 4.68
CA ASN A 146 11.68 -25.54 5.54
C ASN A 146 11.30 -26.79 4.75
N TYR A 147 10.43 -26.66 3.75
CA TYR A 147 10.08 -27.78 2.88
C TYR A 147 11.32 -28.39 2.21
N TYR A 148 12.17 -27.56 1.61
CA TYR A 148 13.34 -28.07 0.89
C TYR A 148 14.51 -28.47 1.80
N LEU A 149 14.66 -27.82 2.97
CA LEU A 149 15.80 -28.06 3.86
C LEU A 149 15.51 -29.11 4.94
N HIS A 150 14.26 -29.31 5.32
CA HIS A 150 13.88 -30.22 6.40
C HIS A 150 12.97 -31.32 5.85
N ASP A 151 11.76 -30.98 5.39
CA ASP A 151 10.75 -31.98 5.06
C ASP A 151 11.22 -32.99 3.98
N VAL A 152 11.96 -32.53 2.97
CA VAL A 152 12.52 -33.40 1.93
C VAL A 152 13.65 -34.29 2.47
N LEU A 153 14.51 -33.76 3.34
CA LEU A 153 15.60 -34.54 3.93
C LEU A 153 15.05 -35.61 4.86
N ASP A 154 14.12 -35.25 5.74
CA ASP A 154 13.45 -36.18 6.65
C ASP A 154 12.76 -37.32 5.88
N LEU A 155 12.13 -36.99 4.75
CA LEU A 155 11.50 -37.98 3.88
C LEU A 155 12.53 -38.94 3.28
N MET A 156 13.68 -38.43 2.79
CA MET A 156 14.75 -39.25 2.24
C MET A 156 15.33 -40.18 3.31
N ASP A 157 15.67 -39.66 4.48
CA ASP A 157 16.24 -40.43 5.59
C ASP A 157 15.30 -41.54 6.06
N CYS A 158 13.99 -41.27 6.09
CA CYS A 158 12.97 -42.29 6.40
C CYS A 158 12.95 -43.41 5.36
N CYS A 159 13.07 -43.07 4.07
CA CYS A 159 13.08 -44.06 2.99
C CYS A 159 14.36 -44.91 3.03
N ASP A 160 15.51 -44.27 3.19
CA ASP A 160 16.82 -44.94 3.19
C ASP A 160 16.95 -45.86 4.39
N THR A 161 16.59 -45.40 5.58
CA THR A 161 16.67 -46.20 6.81
C THR A 161 15.77 -47.44 6.72
N GLY A 162 14.55 -47.28 6.20
CA GLY A 162 13.62 -48.40 6.00
C GLY A 162 14.14 -49.43 5.00
N PHE A 163 14.67 -48.97 3.87
CA PHE A 163 15.26 -49.84 2.85
C PHE A 163 16.49 -50.59 3.37
N HIS A 164 17.43 -49.89 4.01
CA HIS A 164 18.65 -50.50 4.57
C HIS A 164 18.33 -51.54 5.64
N LEU A 165 17.33 -51.29 6.49
CA LEU A 165 16.90 -52.25 7.51
C LEU A 165 16.36 -53.54 6.87
N ALA A 166 15.45 -53.42 5.91
CA ALA A 166 14.86 -54.56 5.21
C ALA A 166 15.92 -55.37 4.44
N LEU A 167 16.79 -54.69 3.69
CA LEU A 167 17.89 -55.33 2.97
C LEU A 167 18.85 -56.05 3.92
N GLY A 168 19.19 -55.41 5.05
CA GLY A 168 20.04 -56.01 6.08
C GLY A 168 19.43 -57.27 6.69
N GLN A 169 18.10 -57.32 6.89
CA GLN A 169 17.41 -58.52 7.38
C GLN A 169 17.47 -59.68 6.36
N VAL A 170 17.24 -59.39 5.08
CA VAL A 170 17.32 -60.39 4.01
C VAL A 170 18.73 -60.96 3.91
N LEU A 171 19.76 -60.11 3.87
CA LEU A 171 21.16 -60.54 3.76
C LEU A 171 21.62 -61.37 4.96
N ARG A 172 21.23 -60.99 6.18
CA ARG A 172 21.50 -61.79 7.39
C ARG A 172 20.80 -63.15 7.36
N SER A 173 19.56 -63.20 6.85
CA SER A 173 18.80 -64.46 6.77
C SER A 173 19.40 -65.40 5.71
N TYR A 174 19.81 -64.85 4.57
CA TYR A 174 20.49 -65.58 3.51
C TYR A 174 21.84 -66.16 3.98
N THR A 175 22.70 -65.33 4.58
CA THR A 175 24.01 -65.79 5.10
C THR A 175 23.87 -66.85 6.20
N ALA A 176 22.85 -66.74 7.07
CA ALA A 176 22.56 -67.78 8.06
C ALA A 176 22.10 -69.10 7.42
N ALA A 177 21.35 -69.04 6.31
CA ALA A 177 20.93 -70.24 5.57
C ALA A 177 22.12 -70.91 4.87
N GLU A 178 22.97 -70.14 4.20
CA GLU A 178 24.22 -70.61 3.59
C GLU A 178 25.12 -71.32 4.62
N SER A 179 25.36 -70.69 5.78
CA SER A 179 26.16 -71.27 6.85
C SER A 179 25.59 -72.61 7.35
N ARG A 180 24.26 -72.73 7.49
CA ARG A 180 23.60 -73.99 7.87
C ARG A 180 23.77 -75.07 6.81
N THR A 181 23.62 -74.72 5.53
CA THR A 181 23.82 -75.67 4.43
C THR A 181 25.27 -76.16 4.39
N GLN A 182 26.24 -75.26 4.52
CA GLN A 182 27.67 -75.64 4.59
C GLN A 182 27.97 -76.54 5.78
N ALA A 183 27.48 -76.21 6.97
CA ALA A 183 27.66 -77.06 8.15
C ALA A 183 27.05 -78.46 7.93
N SER A 184 25.86 -78.53 7.33
CA SER A 184 25.24 -79.83 7.00
C SER A 184 26.03 -80.63 5.97
N GLN A 185 26.62 -79.97 4.96
CA GLN A 185 27.46 -80.63 3.97
C GLN A 185 28.74 -81.18 4.59
N VAL A 186 29.42 -80.38 5.41
CA VAL A 186 30.64 -80.81 6.11
C VAL A 186 30.35 -81.98 7.04
N GLN A 187 29.26 -81.92 7.80
CA GLN A 187 28.85 -83.03 8.67
C GLN A 187 28.55 -84.30 7.87
N GLY A 188 27.80 -84.18 6.76
CA GLY A 188 27.49 -85.30 5.88
C GLY A 188 28.72 -85.94 5.22
N LEU A 189 29.69 -85.14 4.81
CA LEU A 189 30.96 -85.63 4.27
C LEU A 189 31.79 -86.33 5.34
N GLY A 190 31.88 -85.77 6.55
CA GLY A 190 32.60 -86.40 7.67
C GLY A 190 32.04 -87.78 8.03
N SER A 191 30.70 -87.92 8.02
CA SER A 191 30.06 -89.23 8.25
C SER A 191 30.36 -90.27 7.16
N LEU A 192 30.71 -89.85 5.95
CA LEU A 192 31.13 -90.77 4.87
C LEU A 192 32.62 -91.13 4.96
N GLU A 193 33.45 -90.26 5.52
CA GLU A 193 34.89 -90.51 5.69
C GLU A 193 35.17 -91.46 6.88
N GLU A 194 34.29 -91.48 7.89
CA GLU A 194 34.39 -92.39 9.04
C GLU A 194 33.82 -93.80 8.78
N ALA A 195 33.17 -94.05 7.64
CA ALA A 195 32.51 -95.31 7.27
C ALA A 195 33.36 -96.19 6.35
#